data_AF-A0A2M7G003-F1
#
_entry.id   AF-A0A2M7G003-F1
#
_cell.length_a   1.000
_cell.length_b   1.000
_cell.length_c   1.000
_cell.angle_alpha   90.00
_cell.angle_beta   90.00
_cell.angle_gamma   90.00
#
_symmetry.space_group_name_H-M   'P 1'
#
loop_
_entity.id
_entity.type
_entity.pdbx_description
1 polymer ?
#
loop_
_entity_poly.entity_id
_entity_poly.type
_entity_poly.pdbx_seq_one_letter_code
_entity_poly.pdbx_strand_id
1 'polypeptide(L)'
;MGGNAFEHLKRLNAADYKIYAQEVKNRLTPHFKKIREIPYYHQKPDFGDLDLLIEKPRPERRELEKLLIEGFALQTQDIFWNKDIVSFKYENFQTDLIFVAPEHFATAQFYFAYNDLNNLVGRIAHKFGVKFGWDGLTYQIRTESGHRAQKLQLSTQPAEIYAFLGYDYQRWQKGFENLAEIFEFVCTTPYFNPEIFAYEALNHQNRTRNKKRFTYQEFLTWLDQQSFKAYRFEEDKSVYLIRLHNAFPQADLLGQLKAYAQEQAGFEAQREKFNGERVMAWTGLNGQDLGLSIAGFRKHIQTQTQESFEAWLEPRSAEEIEQSFRNWFSSVTTP
;
A
#
# COMPACT_ATOMS: atom_id res chain seq x y z
N MET A 1 4.48 10.00 -1.07
CA MET A 1 5.53 11.02 -1.15
C MET A 1 4.86 12.30 -1.63
N GLY A 2 4.94 13.34 -0.82
CA GLY A 2 4.30 14.64 -1.00
C GLY A 2 5.13 15.65 -1.79
N GLY A 3 6.24 15.22 -2.41
CA GLY A 3 7.27 16.05 -3.07
C GLY A 3 6.85 17.04 -4.17
N ASN A 4 5.55 17.34 -4.37
CA ASN A 4 5.08 18.45 -5.20
C ASN A 4 3.88 19.17 -4.54
N ALA A 5 3.91 19.35 -3.21
CA ALA A 5 2.84 20.05 -2.51
C ALA A 5 2.82 21.56 -2.85
N PHE A 6 4.00 22.11 -3.15
CA PHE A 6 4.17 23.51 -3.56
C PHE A 6 5.00 23.61 -4.84
N GLU A 7 4.75 24.67 -5.62
CA GLU A 7 5.48 24.95 -6.87
C GLU A 7 6.58 26.00 -6.65
N HIS A 8 7.56 26.05 -7.55
CA HIS A 8 8.63 27.08 -7.60
C HIS A 8 9.51 27.20 -6.34
N LEU A 9 9.75 26.09 -5.65
CA LEU A 9 10.64 26.05 -4.48
C LEU A 9 12.12 26.07 -4.86
N LYS A 10 12.97 26.54 -3.94
CA LYS A 10 14.43 26.45 -4.10
C LYS A 10 14.89 25.00 -3.90
N ARG A 11 15.98 24.62 -4.59
CA ARG A 11 16.77 23.44 -4.21
C ARG A 11 17.89 23.88 -3.29
N LEU A 12 18.15 23.12 -2.23
CA LEU A 12 19.24 23.40 -1.30
C LEU A 12 20.45 22.53 -1.63
N ASN A 13 21.65 23.11 -1.65
CA ASN A 13 22.88 22.31 -1.67
C ASN A 13 23.03 21.54 -0.34
N ALA A 14 23.96 20.58 -0.30
CA ALA A 14 24.14 19.73 0.88
C ALA A 14 24.49 20.48 2.19
N ALA A 15 25.17 21.61 2.13
CA ALA A 15 25.52 22.38 3.34
C ALA A 15 24.29 23.13 3.89
N ASP A 16 23.59 23.85 3.02
CA ASP A 16 22.39 24.60 3.38
C ASP A 16 21.24 23.67 3.81
N TYR A 17 21.13 22.51 3.16
CA TYR A 17 20.17 21.47 3.55
C TYR A 17 20.41 20.98 4.97
N LYS A 18 21.66 20.71 5.36
CA LYS A 18 21.98 20.24 6.72
C LYS A 18 21.62 21.28 7.79
N ILE A 19 21.87 22.56 7.51
CA ILE A 19 21.49 23.66 8.40
C ILE A 19 19.97 23.72 8.55
N TYR A 20 19.25 23.74 7.42
CA TYR A 20 17.79 23.75 7.40
C TYR A 20 17.18 22.54 8.12
N ALA A 21 17.66 21.34 7.82
CA ALA A 21 17.17 20.10 8.42
C ALA A 21 17.41 20.07 9.92
N GLN A 22 18.57 20.53 10.39
CA GLN A 22 18.86 20.60 11.82
C GLN A 22 17.96 21.58 12.54
N GLU A 23 17.72 22.76 11.94
CA GLU A 23 16.80 23.76 12.47
C GLU A 23 15.38 23.22 12.60
N VAL A 24 14.84 22.65 11.52
CA VAL A 24 13.49 22.08 11.51
C VAL A 24 13.37 20.94 12.53
N LYS A 25 14.35 20.02 12.57
CA LYS A 25 14.35 18.92 13.55
C LYS A 25 14.40 19.44 14.99
N ASN A 26 15.19 20.46 15.28
CA ASN A 26 15.29 21.03 16.63
C ASN A 26 13.95 21.61 17.10
N ARG A 27 13.21 22.27 16.20
CA ARG A 27 11.89 22.83 16.50
C ARG A 27 10.82 21.75 16.65
N LEU A 28 10.87 20.67 15.86
CA LEU A 28 9.83 19.63 15.87
C LEU A 28 10.05 18.53 16.92
N THR A 29 11.30 18.17 17.24
CA THR A 29 11.63 17.05 18.13
C THR A 29 10.92 17.10 19.49
N PRO A 30 10.79 18.26 20.18
CA PRO A 30 10.08 18.33 21.47
C PRO A 30 8.60 17.94 21.42
N HIS A 31 7.99 17.93 20.24
CA HIS A 31 6.56 17.74 20.05
C HIS A 31 6.17 16.34 19.57
N PHE A 32 7.15 15.49 19.24
CA PHE A 32 6.91 14.15 18.74
C PHE A 32 7.74 13.13 19.50
N LYS A 33 7.12 11.97 19.79
CA LYS A 33 7.80 10.86 20.47
C LYS A 33 9.04 10.37 19.70
N LYS A 34 8.95 10.35 18.38
CA LYS A 34 10.02 9.87 17.51
C LYS A 34 9.94 10.56 16.15
N ILE A 35 11.08 11.12 15.76
CA ILE A 35 11.29 11.75 14.45
C ILE A 35 12.61 11.24 13.85
N ARG A 36 12.59 10.93 12.56
CA ARG A 36 13.79 10.53 11.80
C ARG A 36 13.75 11.15 10.42
N GLU A 37 14.88 11.71 10.02
CA GLU A 37 15.13 12.07 8.64
C GLU A 37 15.31 10.81 7.80
N ILE A 38 14.79 10.83 6.57
CA ILE A 38 14.93 9.71 5.64
C ILE A 38 16.38 9.66 5.12
N PRO A 39 17.06 8.50 5.18
CA PRO A 39 18.41 8.36 4.68
C PRO A 39 18.53 8.65 3.18
N TYR A 40 19.63 9.27 2.78
CA TYR A 40 19.99 9.55 1.39
C TYR A 40 21.46 9.20 1.15
N TYR A 41 21.90 9.12 -0.11
CA TYR A 41 23.28 8.79 -0.46
C TYR A 41 24.23 9.94 -0.14
N HIS A 42 25.48 9.64 0.22
CA HIS A 42 26.38 10.60 0.88
C HIS A 42 26.71 11.83 0.02
N GLN A 43 26.92 11.64 -1.29
CA GLN A 43 27.35 12.69 -2.22
C GLN A 43 26.17 13.36 -2.93
N LYS A 44 24.98 13.40 -2.30
CA LYS A 44 23.81 14.07 -2.87
C LYS A 44 24.07 15.57 -3.03
N PRO A 45 24.10 16.10 -4.26
CA PRO A 45 24.54 17.47 -4.50
C PRO A 45 23.53 18.49 -3.99
N ASP A 46 22.24 18.17 -4.14
CA ASP A 46 21.14 19.04 -3.75
C ASP A 46 19.87 18.26 -3.32
N PHE A 47 18.96 19.00 -2.70
CA PHE A 47 17.72 18.51 -2.11
C PHE A 47 16.56 19.37 -2.59
N GLY A 48 15.42 18.73 -2.90
CA GLY A 48 14.19 19.44 -3.25
C GLY A 48 13.24 19.63 -2.07
N ASP A 49 13.37 18.76 -1.07
CA ASP A 49 12.51 18.64 0.09
C ASP A 49 13.27 18.01 1.28
N LEU A 50 12.68 18.13 2.47
CA LEU A 50 13.07 17.42 3.68
C LEU A 50 11.95 16.45 4.08
N ASP A 51 12.19 15.14 3.95
CA ASP A 51 11.27 14.12 4.45
C ASP A 51 11.59 13.73 5.90
N LEU A 52 10.62 13.93 6.80
CA LEU A 52 10.70 13.53 8.21
C LEU A 52 9.65 12.46 8.50
N LEU A 53 10.13 11.27 8.85
CA LEU A 53 9.31 10.18 9.34
C LEU A 53 8.99 10.39 10.82
N ILE A 54 7.71 10.38 11.15
CA ILE A 54 7.20 10.64 12.51
C ILE A 54 6.34 9.46 12.97
N GLU A 55 6.57 9.00 14.19
CA GLU A 55 5.77 7.94 14.81
C GLU A 55 4.40 8.49 15.23
N LYS A 56 3.32 7.80 14.85
CA LYS A 56 1.95 8.08 15.31
C LYS A 56 1.82 7.93 16.84
N PRO A 57 0.83 8.57 17.49
CA PRO A 57 -0.27 9.33 16.89
C PRO A 57 0.15 10.68 16.32
N ARG A 58 -0.49 11.07 15.23
CA ARG A 58 -0.41 12.45 14.75
C ARG A 58 -1.28 13.34 15.64
N PRO A 59 -0.83 14.54 16.05
CA PRO A 59 -1.68 15.49 16.76
C PRO A 59 -2.95 15.82 15.97
N GLU A 60 -3.95 16.37 16.66
CA GLU A 60 -5.15 16.84 15.99
C GLU A 60 -4.81 17.95 14.98
N ARG A 61 -5.60 18.05 13.90
CA ARG A 61 -5.27 18.95 12.79
C ARG A 61 -5.01 20.38 13.26
N ARG A 62 -5.88 20.90 14.15
CA ARG A 62 -5.78 22.27 14.69
C ARG A 62 -4.52 22.46 15.55
N GLU A 63 -4.13 21.46 16.31
CA GLU A 63 -2.95 21.52 17.19
C GLU A 63 -1.66 21.51 16.36
N LEU A 64 -1.58 20.62 15.36
CA LEU A 64 -0.44 20.57 14.46
C LEU A 64 -0.36 21.84 13.60
N GLU A 65 -1.48 22.36 13.09
CA GLU A 65 -1.50 23.62 12.34
C GLU A 65 -1.02 24.79 13.19
N LYS A 66 -1.51 24.91 14.42
CA LYS A 66 -1.04 25.91 15.39
C LYS A 66 0.46 25.81 15.64
N LEU A 67 0.95 24.60 15.89
CA LEU A 67 2.38 24.33 16.10
C LEU A 67 3.23 24.75 14.91
N LEU A 68 2.80 24.48 13.68
CA LEU A 68 3.54 24.85 12.48
C LEU A 68 3.50 26.37 12.24
N ILE A 69 2.34 27.01 12.40
CA ILE A 69 2.18 28.46 12.26
C ILE A 69 3.02 29.21 13.29
N GLU A 70 2.90 28.87 14.58
CA GLU A 70 3.61 29.56 15.65
C GLU A 70 5.10 29.20 15.64
N GLY A 71 5.44 27.93 15.43
CA GLY A 71 6.81 27.44 15.47
C GLY A 71 7.68 27.87 14.30
N PHE A 72 7.09 28.20 13.15
CA PHE A 72 7.80 28.55 11.91
C PHE A 72 7.33 29.87 11.28
N ALA A 73 6.46 30.63 11.96
CA ALA A 73 5.86 31.87 11.45
C ALA A 73 5.16 31.70 10.09
N LEU A 74 4.45 30.58 9.91
CA LEU A 74 3.78 30.22 8.64
C LEU A 74 2.37 30.80 8.54
N GLN A 75 1.83 30.80 7.33
CA GLN A 75 0.39 31.01 7.10
C GLN A 75 -0.27 29.69 6.68
N THR A 76 -1.60 29.60 6.75
CA THR A 76 -2.33 28.35 6.44
C THR A 76 -2.07 27.86 5.00
N GLN A 77 -1.85 28.75 4.03
CA GLN A 77 -1.52 28.36 2.65
C GLN A 77 -0.13 27.76 2.49
N ASP A 78 0.75 27.90 3.50
CA ASP A 78 2.06 27.26 3.51
C ASP A 78 1.99 25.84 4.07
N ILE A 79 0.79 25.31 4.34
CA ILE A 79 0.56 23.96 4.87
C ILE A 79 -0.40 23.20 3.94
N PHE A 80 0.03 22.02 3.50
CA PHE A 80 -0.72 21.12 2.63
C PHE A 80 -0.96 19.77 3.32
N TRP A 81 -2.21 19.30 3.25
CA TRP A 81 -2.64 18.07 3.93
C TRP A 81 -2.94 16.97 2.94
N ASN A 82 -2.31 15.81 3.11
CA ASN A 82 -2.57 14.62 2.31
C ASN A 82 -2.54 13.35 3.18
N LYS A 83 -3.69 13.02 3.78
CA LYS A 83 -3.87 11.87 4.67
C LYS A 83 -2.86 11.91 5.83
N ASP A 84 -1.94 10.95 5.86
CA ASP A 84 -0.88 10.79 6.84
C ASP A 84 0.40 11.57 6.49
N ILE A 85 0.36 12.38 5.43
CA ILE A 85 1.45 13.28 5.05
C ILE A 85 0.98 14.72 5.25
N VAL A 86 1.76 15.51 5.96
CA VAL A 86 1.55 16.95 6.12
C VAL A 86 2.79 17.65 5.60
N SER A 87 2.66 18.37 4.50
CA SER A 87 3.75 19.12 3.89
C SER A 87 3.64 20.59 4.28
N PHE A 88 4.74 21.24 4.61
CA PHE A 88 4.75 22.69 4.81
C PHE A 88 5.94 23.34 4.12
N LYS A 89 5.78 24.62 3.76
CA LYS A 89 6.81 25.43 3.10
C LYS A 89 7.38 26.41 4.11
N TYR A 90 8.67 26.27 4.41
CA TYR A 90 9.41 27.17 5.29
C TYR A 90 10.71 27.61 4.59
N GLU A 91 11.02 28.91 4.62
CA GLU A 91 12.19 29.49 3.92
C GLU A 91 12.25 29.15 2.42
N ASN A 92 11.10 29.10 1.75
CA ASN A 92 10.95 28.68 0.34
C ASN A 92 11.44 27.24 0.05
N PHE A 93 11.40 26.36 1.04
CA PHE A 93 11.76 24.94 0.94
C PHE A 93 10.66 24.05 1.57
N GLN A 94 10.41 22.87 1.01
CA GLN A 94 9.34 21.97 1.49
C GLN A 94 9.88 21.01 2.56
N THR A 95 9.10 20.85 3.64
CA THR A 95 9.27 19.77 4.61
C THR A 95 8.02 18.88 4.61
N ASP A 96 8.21 17.58 4.42
CA ASP A 96 7.17 16.55 4.46
C ASP A 96 7.21 15.82 5.81
N LEU A 97 6.12 15.93 6.57
CA LEU A 97 5.91 15.16 7.79
C LEU A 97 5.12 13.89 7.47
N ILE A 98 5.77 12.73 7.54
CA ILE A 98 5.22 11.43 7.17
C ILE A 98 4.88 10.66 8.45
N PHE A 99 3.61 10.61 8.82
CA PHE A 99 3.14 9.96 10.03
C PHE A 99 2.89 8.47 9.81
N VAL A 100 3.61 7.62 10.55
CA VAL A 100 3.55 6.15 10.39
C VAL A 100 3.29 5.47 11.73
N ALA A 101 2.50 4.41 11.71
CA ALA A 101 2.21 3.60 12.90
C ALA A 101 3.51 3.00 13.48
N PRO A 102 3.66 2.91 14.82
CA PRO A 102 4.89 2.44 15.46
C PRO A 102 5.42 1.11 14.90
N GLU A 103 4.53 0.16 14.62
CA GLU A 103 4.82 -1.17 14.08
C GLU A 103 5.39 -1.15 12.65
N HIS A 104 5.19 -0.07 11.91
CA HIS A 104 5.70 0.10 10.54
C HIS A 104 6.86 1.10 10.46
N PHE A 105 7.24 1.76 11.56
CA PHE A 105 8.21 2.85 11.54
C PHE A 105 9.56 2.43 10.95
N ALA A 106 10.10 1.30 11.38
CA ALA A 106 11.39 0.80 10.91
C ALA A 106 11.33 0.43 9.42
N THR A 107 10.27 -0.26 8.99
CA THR A 107 10.04 -0.67 7.61
C THR A 107 9.82 0.52 6.68
N ALA A 108 9.13 1.56 7.15
CA ALA A 108 8.90 2.77 6.39
C ALA A 108 10.20 3.56 6.21
N GLN A 109 11.00 3.71 7.28
CA GLN A 109 12.31 4.35 7.19
C GLN A 109 13.20 3.63 6.18
N PHE A 110 13.22 2.30 6.24
CA PHE A 110 13.92 1.46 5.28
C PHE A 110 13.42 1.67 3.84
N TYR A 111 12.11 1.59 3.62
CA TYR A 111 11.52 1.69 2.29
C TYR A 111 11.72 3.07 1.65
N PHE A 112 11.65 4.15 2.42
CA PHE A 112 11.85 5.51 1.88
C PHE A 112 13.32 5.89 1.71
N ALA A 113 14.25 5.16 2.32
CA ALA A 113 15.68 5.44 2.23
C ALA A 113 16.22 5.34 0.80
N TYR A 114 17.25 6.14 0.54
CA TYR A 114 18.08 6.11 -0.67
C TYR A 114 17.29 6.33 -1.96
N ASN A 115 16.51 7.42 -1.99
CA ASN A 115 15.72 7.86 -3.14
C ASN A 115 14.73 6.78 -3.63
N ASP A 116 14.92 6.27 -4.86
CA ASP A 116 14.03 5.31 -5.51
C ASP A 116 14.49 3.86 -5.33
N LEU A 117 15.54 3.59 -4.55
CA LEU A 117 16.11 2.25 -4.37
C LEU A 117 15.04 1.18 -4.13
N ASN A 118 14.23 1.34 -3.09
CA ASN A 118 13.22 0.33 -2.77
C ASN A 118 12.01 0.36 -3.71
N ASN A 119 11.82 1.43 -4.49
CA ASN A 119 10.87 1.42 -5.59
C ASN A 119 11.32 0.49 -6.72
N LEU A 120 12.62 0.51 -7.04
CA LEU A 120 13.25 -0.37 -8.01
C LEU A 120 13.22 -1.82 -7.53
N VAL A 121 13.65 -2.07 -6.28
CA VAL A 121 13.55 -3.40 -5.65
C VAL A 121 12.11 -3.91 -5.65
N GLY A 122 11.13 -3.03 -5.44
CA GLY A 122 9.70 -3.37 -5.51
C GLY A 122 9.24 -3.88 -6.87
N ARG A 123 9.93 -3.57 -7.98
CA ARG A 123 9.64 -4.14 -9.30
C ARG A 123 9.98 -5.62 -9.38
N ILE A 124 11.10 -6.02 -8.76
CA ILE A 124 11.50 -7.42 -8.65
C ILE A 124 10.54 -8.17 -7.73
N ALA A 125 10.20 -7.60 -6.57
CA ALA A 125 9.20 -8.18 -5.67
C ALA A 125 7.85 -8.43 -6.38
N HIS A 126 7.41 -7.49 -7.24
CA HIS A 126 6.18 -7.64 -8.01
C HIS A 126 6.20 -8.84 -8.97
N LYS A 127 7.37 -9.26 -9.48
CA LYS A 127 7.48 -10.46 -10.31
C LYS A 127 7.28 -11.75 -9.52
N PHE A 128 7.53 -11.74 -8.20
CA PHE A 128 7.18 -12.83 -7.28
C PHE A 128 5.71 -12.81 -6.80
N GLY A 129 4.89 -11.88 -7.29
CA GLY A 129 3.46 -11.82 -6.92
C GLY A 129 3.19 -11.08 -5.61
N VAL A 130 4.22 -10.46 -5.02
CA VAL A 130 4.12 -9.71 -3.78
C VAL A 130 4.28 -8.21 -4.00
N LYS A 131 3.73 -7.42 -3.10
CA LYS A 131 3.87 -5.96 -3.08
C LYS A 131 4.82 -5.59 -1.96
N PHE A 132 5.90 -4.89 -2.31
CA PHE A 132 6.81 -4.26 -1.37
C PHE A 132 6.49 -2.77 -1.24
N GLY A 133 6.23 -2.32 -0.01
CA GLY A 133 5.83 -0.96 0.33
C GLY A 133 6.44 -0.48 1.65
N TRP A 134 6.04 0.71 2.07
CA TRP A 134 6.46 1.30 3.36
C TRP A 134 6.00 0.50 4.57
N ASP A 135 4.97 -0.31 4.39
CA ASP A 135 4.40 -1.24 5.35
C ASP A 135 4.98 -2.66 5.23
N GLY A 136 5.99 -2.86 4.40
CA GLY A 136 6.70 -4.14 4.24
C GLY A 136 6.28 -4.93 3.01
N LEU A 137 6.46 -6.25 3.09
CA LEU A 137 6.17 -7.19 2.01
C LEU A 137 4.82 -7.85 2.24
N THR A 138 3.94 -7.78 1.24
CA THR A 138 2.56 -8.25 1.35
C THR A 138 2.14 -9.08 0.15
N TYR A 139 1.29 -10.06 0.38
CA TYR A 139 0.61 -10.82 -0.66
C TYR A 139 -0.84 -10.33 -0.79
N GLN A 140 -1.33 -10.21 -2.02
CA GLN A 140 -2.74 -9.86 -2.28
C GLN A 140 -3.49 -11.10 -2.75
N ILE A 141 -4.37 -11.61 -1.89
CA ILE A 141 -5.32 -12.65 -2.27
C ILE A 141 -6.38 -11.97 -3.14
N ARG A 142 -6.64 -12.50 -4.34
CA ARG A 142 -7.63 -11.98 -5.29
C ARG A 142 -8.59 -13.09 -5.66
N THR A 143 -9.88 -12.78 -5.73
CA THR A 143 -10.89 -13.64 -6.34
C THR A 143 -10.85 -13.50 -7.86
N GLU A 144 -11.43 -14.45 -8.60
CA GLU A 144 -11.58 -14.36 -10.06
C GLU A 144 -12.36 -13.11 -10.49
N SER A 145 -13.36 -12.70 -9.69
CA SER A 145 -14.12 -11.47 -9.92
C SER A 145 -13.39 -10.18 -9.51
N GLY A 146 -12.24 -10.29 -8.83
CA GLY A 146 -11.48 -9.16 -8.29
C GLY A 146 -12.13 -8.45 -7.09
N HIS A 147 -13.34 -8.82 -6.70
CA HIS A 147 -14.02 -8.29 -5.52
C HIS A 147 -13.44 -8.92 -4.24
N ARG A 148 -13.23 -8.11 -3.19
CA ARG A 148 -12.74 -8.51 -1.85
C ARG A 148 -11.27 -8.97 -1.79
N ALA A 149 -10.37 -8.27 -2.46
CA ALA A 149 -8.94 -8.56 -2.31
C ALA A 149 -8.47 -8.40 -0.85
N GLN A 150 -7.98 -9.48 -0.24
CA GLN A 150 -7.41 -9.47 1.10
C GLN A 150 -5.90 -9.25 1.02
N LYS A 151 -5.39 -8.37 1.87
CA LYS A 151 -3.97 -8.09 2.00
C LYS A 151 -3.41 -8.89 3.17
N LEU A 152 -2.42 -9.73 2.89
CA LEU A 152 -1.72 -10.56 3.87
C LEU A 152 -0.31 -10.00 4.06
N GLN A 153 0.07 -9.71 5.31
CA GLN A 153 1.42 -9.25 5.65
C GLN A 153 2.37 -10.45 5.72
N LEU A 154 3.41 -10.47 4.88
CA LEU A 154 4.43 -11.53 4.90
C LEU A 154 5.56 -11.19 5.88
N SER A 155 6.10 -9.98 5.77
CA SER A 155 7.14 -9.50 6.68
C SER A 155 7.17 -7.98 6.72
N THR A 156 7.52 -7.43 7.88
CA THR A 156 7.88 -6.03 8.09
C THR A 156 9.39 -5.86 8.31
N GLN A 157 10.17 -6.94 8.32
CA GLN A 157 11.59 -6.92 8.65
C GLN A 157 12.44 -6.72 7.38
N PRO A 158 13.18 -5.61 7.25
CA PRO A 158 14.00 -5.32 6.07
C PRO A 158 14.95 -6.45 5.67
N ALA A 159 15.61 -7.08 6.66
CA ALA A 159 16.57 -8.16 6.44
C ALA A 159 15.93 -9.41 5.82
N GLU A 160 14.76 -9.83 6.31
CA GLU A 160 14.02 -10.97 5.76
C GLU A 160 13.56 -10.70 4.32
N ILE A 161 13.05 -9.48 4.07
CA ILE A 161 12.59 -9.07 2.74
C ILE A 161 13.76 -9.08 1.74
N TYR A 162 14.90 -8.51 2.10
CA TYR A 162 16.08 -8.51 1.23
C TYR A 162 16.66 -9.91 1.04
N ALA A 163 16.71 -10.73 2.09
CA ALA A 163 17.14 -12.12 1.96
C ALA A 163 16.28 -12.90 0.95
N PHE A 164 14.94 -12.78 1.03
CA PHE A 164 14.02 -13.41 0.07
C PHE A 164 14.26 -12.94 -1.37
N LEU A 165 14.50 -11.63 -1.55
CA LEU A 165 14.76 -10.99 -2.84
C LEU A 165 16.22 -11.15 -3.30
N GLY A 166 17.07 -11.86 -2.54
CA GLY A 166 18.46 -12.12 -2.90
C GLY A 166 19.37 -10.90 -2.83
N TYR A 167 19.09 -9.97 -1.92
CA TYR A 167 19.92 -8.80 -1.63
C TYR A 167 20.68 -8.96 -0.31
N ASP A 168 21.88 -8.39 -0.26
CA ASP A 168 22.67 -8.29 0.96
C ASP A 168 22.23 -7.08 1.80
N TYR A 169 21.50 -7.34 2.88
CA TYR A 169 21.07 -6.30 3.81
C TYR A 169 22.24 -5.63 4.56
N GLN A 170 23.32 -6.35 4.85
CA GLN A 170 24.49 -5.76 5.50
C GLN A 170 25.20 -4.77 4.57
N ARG A 171 25.27 -5.07 3.27
CA ARG A 171 25.76 -4.11 2.27
C ARG A 171 24.88 -2.86 2.21
N TRP A 172 23.57 -3.01 2.29
CA TRP A 172 22.62 -1.88 2.32
C TRP A 172 22.84 -0.98 3.54
N GLN A 173 23.08 -1.57 4.72
CA GLN A 173 23.30 -0.83 5.97
C GLN A 173 24.54 0.09 5.94
N LYS A 174 25.50 -0.19 5.06
CA LYS A 174 26.69 0.67 4.87
C LYS A 174 26.38 1.98 4.13
N GLY A 175 25.18 2.12 3.56
CA GLY A 175 24.79 3.26 2.75
C GLY A 175 25.42 3.24 1.35
N PHE A 176 25.25 4.35 0.65
CA PHE A 176 25.67 4.50 -0.74
C PHE A 176 26.32 5.86 -0.93
N GLU A 177 27.40 5.92 -1.71
CA GLU A 177 28.05 7.19 -2.02
C GLU A 177 27.25 8.02 -3.02
N ASN A 178 26.71 7.38 -4.06
CA ASN A 178 26.07 8.04 -5.20
C ASN A 178 24.97 7.15 -5.83
N LEU A 179 24.31 7.67 -6.87
CA LEU A 179 23.26 6.95 -7.59
C LEU A 179 23.79 5.68 -8.30
N ALA A 180 25.02 5.70 -8.82
CA ALA A 180 25.59 4.54 -9.49
C ALA A 180 25.70 3.34 -8.53
N GLU A 181 26.16 3.54 -7.29
CA GLU A 181 26.20 2.45 -6.30
C GLU A 181 24.80 1.92 -5.95
N ILE A 182 23.78 2.79 -5.92
CA ILE A 182 22.38 2.37 -5.74
C ILE A 182 21.95 1.48 -6.91
N PHE A 183 22.25 1.89 -8.14
CA PHE A 183 21.89 1.16 -9.36
C PHE A 183 22.60 -0.20 -9.43
N GLU A 184 23.89 -0.22 -9.14
CA GLU A 184 24.67 -1.46 -9.00
C GLU A 184 24.04 -2.38 -7.98
N PHE A 185 23.72 -1.86 -6.79
CA PHE A 185 23.09 -2.65 -5.73
C PHE A 185 21.75 -3.25 -6.18
N VAL A 186 20.88 -2.49 -6.86
CA VAL A 186 19.62 -3.01 -7.43
C VAL A 186 19.87 -4.21 -8.34
N CYS A 187 20.99 -4.22 -9.08
CA CYS A 187 21.33 -5.28 -10.02
C CYS A 187 22.05 -6.49 -9.39
N THR A 188 22.43 -6.44 -8.11
CA THR A 188 23.15 -7.54 -7.44
C THR A 188 22.30 -8.78 -7.18
N THR A 189 20.97 -8.67 -7.22
CA THR A 189 20.10 -9.81 -6.98
C THR A 189 20.24 -10.88 -8.08
N PRO A 190 20.22 -12.18 -7.74
CA PRO A 190 20.19 -13.25 -8.73
C PRO A 190 18.90 -13.25 -9.57
N TYR A 191 17.89 -12.46 -9.18
CA TYR A 191 16.60 -12.35 -9.89
C TYR A 191 16.54 -11.13 -10.82
N PHE A 192 17.67 -10.49 -11.10
CA PHE A 192 17.68 -9.27 -11.87
C PHE A 192 17.22 -9.52 -13.32
N ASN A 193 16.29 -8.71 -13.79
CA ASN A 193 15.87 -8.68 -15.19
C ASN A 193 15.67 -7.21 -15.59
N PRO A 194 16.47 -6.67 -16.52
CA PRO A 194 16.36 -5.26 -16.92
C PRO A 194 15.02 -4.92 -17.61
N GLU A 195 14.39 -5.88 -18.29
CA GLU A 195 13.16 -5.68 -19.08
C GLU A 195 11.97 -5.28 -18.20
N ILE A 196 11.95 -5.67 -16.92
CA ILE A 196 10.83 -5.37 -16.01
C ILE A 196 10.77 -3.89 -15.61
N PHE A 197 11.83 -3.13 -15.89
CA PHE A 197 11.93 -1.70 -15.60
C PHE A 197 11.53 -0.82 -16.78
N ALA A 198 11.54 -1.36 -18.01
CA ALA A 198 11.14 -0.65 -19.21
C ALA A 198 9.72 -0.07 -19.07
N TYR A 199 9.49 1.13 -19.59
CA TYR A 199 8.20 1.81 -19.44
C TYR A 199 7.03 1.04 -20.08
N GLU A 200 7.34 0.28 -21.13
CA GLU A 200 6.43 -0.57 -21.90
C GLU A 200 5.95 -1.75 -21.05
N ALA A 201 6.80 -2.25 -20.14
CA ALA A 201 6.46 -3.31 -19.20
C ALA A 201 5.61 -2.81 -18.01
N LEU A 202 5.44 -1.49 -17.86
CA LEU A 202 4.68 -0.89 -16.76
C LEU A 202 3.24 -0.59 -17.16
N ASN A 203 2.32 -0.84 -16.21
CA ASN A 203 0.95 -0.34 -16.32
C ASN A 203 0.91 1.21 -16.40
N HIS A 204 -0.21 1.75 -16.91
CA HIS A 204 -0.36 3.18 -17.16
C HIS A 204 -0.02 4.06 -15.94
N GLN A 205 -0.56 3.72 -14.76
CA GLN A 205 -0.33 4.49 -13.53
C GLN A 205 1.16 4.51 -13.14
N ASN A 206 1.81 3.34 -13.15
CA ASN A 206 3.22 3.20 -12.82
C ASN A 206 4.12 3.93 -13.84
N ARG A 207 3.79 3.83 -15.12
CA ARG A 207 4.50 4.52 -16.21
C ARG A 207 4.43 6.03 -16.04
N THR A 208 3.23 6.58 -15.89
CA THR A 208 3.02 8.02 -15.71
C THR A 208 3.75 8.56 -14.47
N ARG A 209 3.72 7.79 -13.37
CA ARG A 209 4.45 8.15 -12.15
C ARG A 209 5.97 8.11 -12.34
N ASN A 210 6.50 7.03 -12.88
CA ASN A 210 7.95 6.82 -12.98
C ASN A 210 8.59 7.72 -14.04
N LYS A 211 7.84 8.16 -15.06
CA LYS A 211 8.28 9.21 -15.98
C LYS A 211 8.54 10.56 -15.32
N LYS A 212 8.00 10.83 -14.13
CA LYS A 212 8.26 12.07 -13.38
C LYS A 212 9.42 11.94 -12.38
N ARG A 213 10.00 10.75 -12.23
CA ARG A 213 11.04 10.47 -11.24
C ARG A 213 12.41 10.51 -11.91
N PHE A 214 13.20 11.52 -11.55
CA PHE A 214 14.56 11.69 -12.04
C PHE A 214 15.41 10.43 -11.82
N THR A 215 15.46 9.90 -10.59
CA THR A 215 16.25 8.70 -10.27
C THR A 215 15.86 7.47 -11.12
N TYR A 216 14.57 7.30 -11.44
CA TYR A 216 14.12 6.19 -12.30
C TYR A 216 14.57 6.37 -13.75
N GLN A 217 14.52 7.60 -14.28
CA GLN A 217 15.02 7.89 -15.62
C GLN A 217 16.53 7.62 -15.72
N GLU A 218 17.30 8.14 -14.76
CA GLU A 218 18.75 7.91 -14.67
C GLU A 218 19.09 6.42 -14.58
N PHE A 219 18.29 5.63 -13.85
CA PHE A 219 18.48 4.19 -13.78
C PHE A 219 18.31 3.52 -15.15
N LEU A 220 17.30 3.89 -15.93
CA LEU A 220 17.12 3.33 -17.27
C LEU A 220 18.27 3.72 -18.21
N THR A 221 18.71 4.98 -18.19
CA THR A 221 19.87 5.44 -18.97
C THR A 221 21.15 4.71 -18.56
N TRP A 222 21.34 4.45 -17.27
CA TRP A 222 22.48 3.67 -16.77
C TRP A 222 22.41 2.20 -17.22
N LEU A 223 21.21 1.60 -17.23
CA LEU A 223 21.02 0.22 -17.71
C LEU A 223 21.36 0.06 -19.20
N ASP A 224 21.06 1.05 -20.03
CA ASP A 224 21.33 1.01 -21.48
C ASP A 224 22.83 0.92 -21.81
N GLN A 225 23.69 1.27 -20.85
CA GLN A 225 25.16 1.25 -20.99
C GLN A 225 25.78 -0.09 -20.56
N GLN A 226 24.96 -1.03 -20.10
CA GLN A 226 25.40 -2.26 -19.44
C GLN A 226 24.81 -3.49 -20.13
N SER A 227 25.41 -4.65 -19.90
CA SER A 227 24.87 -5.93 -20.36
C SER A 227 24.61 -6.84 -19.17
N PHE A 228 23.37 -7.33 -19.05
CA PHE A 228 22.96 -8.20 -17.96
C PHE A 228 22.37 -9.50 -18.50
N LYS A 229 22.65 -10.60 -17.80
CA LYS A 229 21.90 -11.83 -17.98
C LYS A 229 20.52 -11.67 -17.32
N ALA A 230 19.47 -11.61 -18.12
CA ALA A 230 18.11 -11.49 -17.62
C ALA A 230 17.65 -12.78 -16.93
N TYR A 231 17.20 -12.66 -15.68
CA TYR A 231 16.46 -13.72 -14.99
C TYR A 231 15.09 -13.90 -15.63
N ARG A 232 14.70 -15.15 -15.91
CA ARG A 232 13.39 -15.48 -16.47
C ARG A 232 12.42 -15.77 -15.33
N PHE A 233 11.44 -14.88 -15.18
CA PHE A 233 10.32 -15.09 -14.26
C PHE A 233 9.22 -15.89 -14.96
N GLU A 234 8.55 -16.73 -14.19
CA GLU A 234 7.32 -17.39 -14.61
C GLU A 234 6.19 -16.36 -14.72
N GLU A 235 5.37 -16.51 -15.75
CA GLU A 235 4.22 -15.64 -15.96
C GLU A 235 3.15 -15.88 -14.90
N ASP A 236 2.86 -17.16 -14.63
CA ASP A 236 2.04 -17.57 -13.50
C ASP A 236 2.83 -17.43 -12.21
N LYS A 237 2.44 -16.44 -11.39
CA LYS A 237 3.10 -16.16 -10.12
C LYS A 237 2.70 -17.14 -9.01
N SER A 238 1.69 -17.98 -9.23
CA SER A 238 1.25 -19.00 -8.26
C SER A 238 2.36 -20.00 -7.92
N VAL A 239 3.28 -20.24 -8.87
CA VAL A 239 4.46 -21.10 -8.71
C VAL A 239 5.39 -20.63 -7.58
N TYR A 240 5.32 -19.35 -7.20
CA TYR A 240 6.14 -18.79 -6.13
C TYR A 240 5.50 -18.93 -4.74
N LEU A 241 4.27 -19.43 -4.61
CA LEU A 241 3.56 -19.52 -3.32
C LEU A 241 4.29 -20.38 -2.29
N ILE A 242 4.79 -21.56 -2.69
CA ILE A 242 5.55 -22.45 -1.80
C ILE A 242 6.83 -21.75 -1.33
N ARG A 243 7.53 -21.07 -2.26
CA ARG A 243 8.75 -20.32 -1.95
C ARG A 243 8.47 -19.17 -0.97
N LEU A 244 7.38 -18.44 -1.17
CA LEU A 244 6.94 -17.37 -0.28
C LEU A 244 6.59 -17.90 1.12
N HIS A 245 5.82 -18.99 1.19
CA HIS A 245 5.44 -19.61 2.46
C HIS A 245 6.66 -20.09 3.25
N ASN A 246 7.63 -20.72 2.58
CA ASN A 246 8.85 -21.18 3.22
C ASN A 246 9.76 -20.03 3.67
N ALA A 247 9.77 -18.91 2.94
CA ALA A 247 10.54 -17.72 3.32
C ALA A 247 9.92 -16.94 4.49
N PHE A 248 8.59 -17.03 4.65
CA PHE A 248 7.84 -16.30 5.68
C PHE A 248 6.85 -17.25 6.40
N PRO A 249 7.34 -18.29 7.11
CA PRO A 249 6.49 -19.30 7.72
C PRO A 249 5.53 -18.72 8.77
N GLN A 250 5.94 -17.66 9.47
CA GLN A 250 5.13 -16.94 10.46
C GLN A 250 3.86 -16.32 9.86
N ALA A 251 3.85 -16.05 8.56
CA ALA A 251 2.70 -15.47 7.88
C ALA A 251 1.64 -16.53 7.53
N ASP A 252 1.97 -17.83 7.60
CA ASP A 252 1.11 -18.95 7.22
C ASP A 252 0.33 -18.70 5.92
N LEU A 253 1.06 -18.30 4.86
CA LEU A 253 0.45 -17.90 3.59
C LEU A 253 -0.52 -18.97 3.05
N LEU A 254 -0.12 -20.24 3.05
CA LEU A 254 -0.95 -21.32 2.51
C LEU A 254 -2.16 -21.61 3.41
N GLY A 255 -2.02 -21.54 4.73
CA GLY A 255 -3.15 -21.67 5.65
C GLY A 255 -4.15 -20.54 5.49
N GLN A 256 -3.70 -19.29 5.36
CA GLN A 256 -4.57 -18.14 5.11
C GLN A 256 -5.27 -18.22 3.73
N LEU A 257 -4.57 -18.69 2.70
CA LEU A 257 -5.19 -18.93 1.39
C LEU A 257 -6.27 -20.01 1.47
N LYS A 258 -6.02 -21.09 2.20
CA LYS A 258 -7.00 -22.16 2.42
C LYS A 258 -8.23 -21.65 3.19
N ALA A 259 -8.01 -20.91 4.28
CA ALA A 259 -9.10 -20.33 5.07
C ALA A 259 -9.94 -19.37 4.22
N TYR A 260 -9.30 -18.51 3.43
CA TYR A 260 -9.98 -17.60 2.53
C TYR A 260 -10.80 -18.34 1.45
N ALA A 261 -10.24 -19.39 0.85
CA ALA A 261 -10.96 -20.20 -0.14
C ALA A 261 -12.20 -20.87 0.47
N GLN A 262 -12.10 -21.38 1.71
CA GLN A 262 -13.25 -21.95 2.44
C GLN A 262 -14.33 -20.89 2.72
N GLU A 263 -13.91 -19.69 3.13
CA GLU A 263 -14.82 -18.57 3.36
C GLU A 263 -15.54 -18.14 2.06
N GLN A 264 -14.81 -18.05 0.93
CA GLN A 264 -15.42 -17.73 -0.37
C GLN A 264 -16.39 -18.81 -0.83
N ALA A 265 -16.05 -20.09 -0.69
CA ALA A 265 -16.97 -21.18 -1.04
C ALA A 265 -18.27 -21.11 -0.22
N GLY A 266 -18.19 -20.75 1.06
CA GLY A 266 -19.37 -20.50 1.90
C GLY A 266 -20.22 -19.34 1.39
N PHE A 267 -19.59 -18.21 1.02
CA PHE A 267 -20.31 -17.07 0.44
C PHE A 267 -20.93 -17.38 -0.93
N GLU A 268 -20.25 -18.12 -1.78
CA GLU A 268 -20.75 -18.54 -3.09
C GLU A 268 -21.97 -19.46 -2.92
N ALA A 269 -21.89 -20.47 -2.04
CA ALA A 269 -23.02 -21.33 -1.73
C ALA A 269 -24.23 -20.54 -1.18
N GLN A 270 -24.02 -19.53 -0.34
CA GLN A 270 -25.10 -18.66 0.13
C GLN A 270 -25.69 -17.78 -1.00
N ARG A 271 -24.85 -17.24 -1.89
CA ARG A 271 -25.28 -16.45 -3.04
C ARG A 271 -26.03 -17.28 -4.07
N GLU A 272 -25.65 -18.55 -4.25
CA GLU A 272 -26.37 -19.48 -5.12
C GLU A 272 -27.79 -19.73 -4.61
N LYS A 273 -28.00 -19.73 -3.28
CA LYS A 273 -29.32 -19.90 -2.67
C LYS A 273 -30.18 -18.62 -2.71
N PHE A 274 -29.56 -17.45 -2.52
CA PHE A 274 -30.28 -16.17 -2.45
C PHE A 274 -29.48 -15.00 -3.05
N ASN A 275 -29.96 -14.46 -4.16
CA ASN A 275 -29.36 -13.31 -4.83
C ASN A 275 -30.43 -12.47 -5.57
N GLY A 276 -30.02 -11.32 -6.11
CA GLY A 276 -30.93 -10.39 -6.80
C GLY A 276 -31.58 -10.95 -8.06
N GLU A 277 -30.91 -11.82 -8.81
CA GLU A 277 -31.47 -12.45 -10.01
C GLU A 277 -32.61 -13.41 -9.64
N ARG A 278 -32.42 -14.20 -8.57
CA ARG A 278 -33.47 -15.06 -8.03
C ARG A 278 -34.65 -14.25 -7.51
N VAL A 279 -34.41 -13.21 -6.71
CA VAL A 279 -35.49 -12.37 -6.18
C VAL A 279 -36.25 -11.66 -7.31
N MET A 280 -35.54 -11.21 -8.35
CA MET A 280 -36.13 -10.67 -9.56
C MET A 280 -36.98 -11.72 -10.29
N ALA A 281 -36.49 -12.95 -10.44
CA ALA A 281 -37.27 -14.04 -11.02
C ALA A 281 -38.52 -14.38 -10.18
N TRP A 282 -38.44 -14.24 -8.85
CA TRP A 282 -39.55 -14.54 -7.96
C TRP A 282 -40.65 -13.48 -7.96
N THR A 283 -40.27 -12.21 -8.11
CA THR A 283 -41.18 -11.07 -7.86
C THR A 283 -41.40 -10.16 -9.07
N GLY A 284 -40.54 -10.23 -10.09
CA GLY A 284 -40.47 -9.26 -11.18
C GLY A 284 -39.83 -7.93 -10.80
N LEU A 285 -39.39 -7.74 -9.55
CA LEU A 285 -38.79 -6.49 -9.08
C LEU A 285 -37.42 -6.23 -9.68
N ASN A 286 -37.11 -4.95 -9.85
CA ASN A 286 -35.90 -4.45 -10.46
C ASN A 286 -35.48 -3.10 -9.85
N GLY A 287 -34.24 -2.70 -10.08
CA GLY A 287 -33.72 -1.42 -9.63
C GLY A 287 -33.79 -1.22 -8.11
N GLN A 288 -34.26 -0.06 -7.67
CA GLN A 288 -34.30 0.32 -6.26
C GLN A 288 -35.26 -0.56 -5.44
N ASP A 289 -36.39 -0.96 -6.01
CA ASP A 289 -37.40 -1.77 -5.31
C ASP A 289 -36.88 -3.17 -4.99
N LEU A 290 -36.14 -3.77 -5.92
CA LEU A 290 -35.43 -5.04 -5.69
C LEU A 290 -34.47 -4.93 -4.50
N GLY A 291 -33.71 -3.84 -4.45
CA GLY A 291 -32.76 -3.57 -3.35
C GLY A 291 -33.47 -3.41 -2.00
N LEU A 292 -34.58 -2.67 -1.98
CA LEU A 292 -35.39 -2.46 -0.78
C LEU A 292 -36.02 -3.77 -0.29
N SER A 293 -36.54 -4.61 -1.19
CA SER A 293 -37.12 -5.90 -0.82
C SER A 293 -36.09 -6.88 -0.26
N ILE A 294 -34.89 -6.94 -0.85
CA ILE A 294 -33.80 -7.74 -0.32
C ILE A 294 -33.39 -7.27 1.08
N ALA A 295 -33.24 -5.96 1.28
CA ALA A 295 -32.88 -5.38 2.57
C ALA A 295 -33.97 -5.60 3.63
N GLY A 296 -35.24 -5.44 3.24
CA GLY A 296 -36.40 -5.68 4.09
C GLY A 296 -36.47 -7.13 4.57
N PHE A 297 -36.27 -8.09 3.66
CA PHE A 297 -36.27 -9.51 4.01
C PHE A 297 -35.15 -9.86 4.97
N ARG A 298 -33.92 -9.38 4.69
CA ARG A 298 -32.76 -9.57 5.59
C ARG A 298 -33.06 -9.09 7.00
N LYS A 299 -33.63 -7.88 7.13
CA LYS A 299 -34.01 -7.31 8.43
C LYS A 299 -35.11 -8.10 9.12
N HIS A 300 -36.11 -8.57 8.36
CA HIS A 300 -37.19 -9.39 8.90
C HIS A 300 -36.65 -10.68 9.53
N ILE A 301 -35.80 -11.41 8.80
CA ILE A 301 -35.18 -12.64 9.29
C ILE A 301 -34.36 -12.38 10.55
N GLN A 302 -33.46 -11.38 10.53
CA GLN A 302 -32.64 -11.03 11.70
C GLN A 302 -33.50 -10.70 12.93
N THR A 303 -34.62 -10.00 12.73
CA THR A 303 -35.54 -9.63 13.81
C THR A 303 -36.29 -10.85 14.36
N GLN A 304 -36.74 -11.76 13.49
CA GLN A 304 -37.53 -12.92 13.87
C GLN A 304 -36.71 -14.00 14.56
N THR A 305 -35.47 -14.20 14.10
CA THR A 305 -34.66 -15.37 14.45
C THR A 305 -33.54 -15.05 15.44
N GLN A 306 -33.24 -13.76 15.63
CA GLN A 306 -32.11 -13.27 16.44
C GLN A 306 -30.73 -13.79 15.98
N GLU A 307 -30.64 -14.39 14.78
CA GLU A 307 -29.39 -14.79 14.13
C GLU A 307 -29.05 -13.89 12.94
N SER A 308 -27.81 -13.98 12.43
CA SER A 308 -27.45 -13.30 11.19
C SER A 308 -28.20 -13.92 10.01
N PHE A 309 -28.40 -13.13 8.95
CA PHE A 309 -29.08 -13.62 7.75
C PHE A 309 -28.29 -14.78 7.12
N GLU A 310 -26.97 -14.70 7.16
CA GLU A 310 -26.05 -15.71 6.64
C GLU A 310 -26.17 -17.03 7.42
N ALA A 311 -26.28 -16.99 8.77
CA ALA A 311 -26.53 -18.18 9.59
C ALA A 311 -27.90 -18.80 9.30
N TRP A 312 -28.91 -17.97 9.04
CA TRP A 312 -30.22 -18.44 8.63
C TRP A 312 -30.21 -19.11 7.23
N LEU A 313 -29.42 -18.61 6.28
CA LEU A 313 -29.31 -19.22 4.94
C LEU A 313 -28.58 -20.57 4.96
N GLU A 314 -27.66 -20.77 5.91
CA GLU A 314 -26.75 -21.92 5.92
C GLU A 314 -27.46 -23.28 5.95
N PRO A 315 -28.39 -23.58 6.88
CA PRO A 315 -29.06 -24.87 6.95
C PRO A 315 -30.20 -25.04 5.92
N ARG A 316 -30.57 -23.99 5.17
CA ARG A 316 -31.75 -23.97 4.31
C ARG A 316 -31.42 -24.20 2.84
N SER A 317 -32.29 -24.92 2.14
CA SER A 317 -32.28 -25.07 0.67
C SER A 317 -32.74 -23.80 -0.04
N ALA A 318 -32.43 -23.69 -1.33
CA ALA A 318 -32.87 -22.53 -2.13
C ALA A 318 -34.40 -22.43 -2.19
N GLU A 319 -35.09 -23.56 -2.21
CA GLU A 319 -36.55 -23.68 -2.25
C GLU A 319 -37.20 -23.20 -0.93
N GLU A 320 -36.64 -23.60 0.22
CA GLU A 320 -37.11 -23.12 1.53
C GLU A 320 -36.93 -21.62 1.69
N ILE A 321 -35.82 -21.10 1.16
CA ILE A 321 -35.52 -19.67 1.17
C ILE A 321 -36.49 -18.92 0.26
N GLU A 322 -36.74 -19.42 -0.94
CA GLU A 322 -37.73 -18.87 -1.87
C GLU A 322 -39.12 -18.79 -1.22
N GLN A 323 -39.57 -19.90 -0.61
CA GLN A 323 -40.87 -19.95 0.04
C GLN A 323 -40.97 -18.93 1.17
N SER A 324 -39.93 -18.85 2.01
CA SER A 324 -39.85 -17.88 3.11
C SER A 324 -39.88 -16.44 2.59
N PHE A 325 -39.14 -16.17 1.52
CA PHE A 325 -39.12 -14.86 0.87
C PHE A 325 -40.50 -14.50 0.32
N ARG A 326 -41.16 -15.40 -0.42
CA ARG A 326 -42.51 -15.17 -0.99
C ARG A 326 -43.56 -14.94 0.10
N ASN A 327 -43.52 -15.71 1.18
CA ASN A 327 -44.42 -15.53 2.32
C ASN A 327 -44.26 -14.15 2.94
N TRP A 328 -43.01 -13.78 3.25
CA TRP A 328 -42.71 -12.44 3.76
C TRP A 328 -43.12 -11.35 2.78
N PHE A 329 -42.77 -11.49 1.50
CA PHE A 329 -43.05 -10.50 0.46
C PHE A 329 -44.55 -10.26 0.33
N SER A 330 -45.36 -11.32 0.27
CA SER A 330 -46.82 -11.21 0.25
C SER A 330 -47.35 -10.46 1.48
N SER A 331 -46.84 -10.75 2.68
CA SER A 331 -47.27 -10.10 3.93
C SER A 331 -46.98 -8.59 4.00
N VAL A 332 -46.02 -8.09 3.20
CA VAL A 332 -45.66 -6.67 3.16
C VAL A 332 -46.18 -5.94 1.92
N THR A 333 -46.72 -6.68 0.93
CA THR A 333 -47.28 -6.11 -0.31
C THR A 333 -48.81 -6.25 -0.42
N THR A 334 -49.45 -7.07 0.42
CA THR A 334 -50.92 -7.11 0.50
C THR A 334 -51.41 -5.93 1.36
N PRO A 335 -52.37 -5.12 0.86
CA PRO A 335 -52.85 -3.90 1.53
C PRO A 335 -53.54 -4.16 2.87
#